data_AF-A0A7R9TND1-F1
#
_entry.id   AF-A0A7R9TND1-F1
#
_cell.length_a   1.000
_cell.length_b   1.000
_cell.length_c   1.000
_cell.angle_alpha   90.00
_cell.angle_beta   90.00
_cell.angle_gamma   90.00
#
_symmetry.space_group_name_H-M   'P 1'
#
loop_
_entity.id
_entity.type
_entity.pdbx_description
1 polymer ?
#
loop_
_entity_poly.entity_id
_entity_poly.type
_entity_poly.pdbx_seq_one_letter_code
_entity_poly.pdbx_strand_id
1 'polypeptide(L)'
;DQALADRALAALAWPARGAQGAAEVLLACGAWRRHMLPAARRMERDGLWHTFPDDVRDEAERMRAAPPPDADEAIRADLRHLRVYCIDDEHTDEVDDGVSLEAIDGGRTRVWVHVADATRHLPADAGSLLLGEAQRRASTLYLPGDTVHMFPRSLAAGPMSLRVGTDCAALSIGMEFDEGGELLEERTVVTASVVVPSYQLTYDDADELLHFAPEEEAGLVGLKDVAWRRRAMRYAAGALPLAQAGIAVEVGDWYYDEADDLQVDVRARSLGLGGCASR
;
A
#
# COMPACT_ATOMS: atom_id res chain seq x y z
N ASP A 1 -17.26 -25.26 -17.02
CA ASP A 1 -18.30 -26.19 -17.49
C ASP A 1 -17.62 -27.47 -17.96
N GLN A 2 -17.94 -28.61 -17.33
CA GLN A 2 -17.29 -29.91 -17.56
C GLN A 2 -17.63 -30.49 -18.94
N ALA A 3 -18.86 -30.29 -19.42
CA ALA A 3 -19.31 -30.85 -20.70
C ALA A 3 -18.62 -30.19 -21.90
N LEU A 4 -18.35 -28.89 -21.80
CA LEU A 4 -17.55 -28.16 -22.78
C LEU A 4 -16.09 -28.63 -22.80
N ALA A 5 -15.50 -28.84 -21.62
CA ALA A 5 -14.13 -29.35 -21.48
C ALA A 5 -13.97 -30.73 -22.14
N ASP A 6 -14.87 -31.67 -21.86
CA ASP A 6 -14.80 -33.02 -22.43
C ASP A 6 -14.95 -33.03 -23.96
N ARG A 7 -15.81 -32.17 -24.51
CA ARG A 7 -15.96 -32.00 -25.97
C ARG A 7 -14.69 -31.46 -26.62
N ALA A 8 -14.06 -30.45 -26.02
CA ALA A 8 -12.82 -29.87 -26.52
C ALA A 8 -11.67 -30.90 -26.49
N LEU A 9 -11.55 -31.65 -25.39
CA LEU A 9 -10.51 -32.68 -25.23
C LEU A 9 -10.67 -33.85 -26.20
N ALA A 10 -11.91 -34.26 -26.48
CA ALA A 10 -12.19 -35.28 -27.49
C ALA A 10 -11.80 -34.81 -28.89
N ALA A 11 -12.09 -33.55 -29.24
CA ALA A 11 -11.72 -32.97 -30.54
C ALA A 11 -10.20 -32.86 -30.73
N LEU A 12 -9.45 -32.63 -29.65
CA LEU A 12 -7.98 -32.58 -29.66
C LEU A 12 -7.32 -33.96 -29.56
N ALA A 13 -8.09 -35.04 -29.43
CA ALA A 13 -7.60 -36.38 -29.12
C ALA A 13 -6.66 -36.42 -27.89
N TRP A 14 -6.85 -35.51 -26.93
CA TRP A 14 -6.03 -35.43 -25.73
C TRP A 14 -6.32 -36.65 -24.82
N PRO A 15 -5.36 -37.23 -24.09
CA PRO A 15 -5.59 -38.46 -23.33
C PRO A 15 -6.41 -38.26 -22.04
N ALA A 16 -6.21 -37.16 -21.32
CA ALA A 16 -6.94 -36.85 -20.09
C ALA A 16 -8.35 -36.26 -20.38
N ARG A 17 -9.28 -36.42 -19.43
CA ARG A 17 -10.68 -35.95 -19.50
C ARG A 17 -11.01 -35.01 -18.34
N GLY A 18 -12.11 -34.28 -18.44
CA GLY A 18 -12.61 -33.37 -17.44
C GLY A 18 -11.72 -32.15 -17.20
N ALA A 19 -11.93 -31.47 -16.08
CA ALA A 19 -11.19 -30.26 -15.71
C ALA A 19 -9.66 -30.45 -15.72
N GLN A 20 -9.16 -31.62 -15.33
CA GLN A 20 -7.72 -31.92 -15.32
C GLN A 20 -7.13 -31.97 -16.74
N GLY A 21 -7.76 -32.71 -17.66
CA GLY A 21 -7.29 -32.74 -19.05
C GLY A 21 -7.39 -31.38 -19.74
N ALA A 22 -8.42 -30.59 -19.42
CA ALA A 22 -8.55 -29.23 -19.94
C ALA A 22 -7.43 -28.31 -19.44
N ALA A 23 -7.06 -28.43 -18.16
CA ALA A 23 -5.93 -27.70 -17.60
C ALA A 23 -4.61 -28.08 -18.29
N GLU A 24 -4.37 -29.38 -18.55
CA GLU A 24 -3.17 -29.84 -19.26
C GLU A 24 -3.07 -29.29 -20.68
N VAL A 25 -4.17 -29.27 -21.44
CA VAL A 25 -4.20 -28.66 -22.78
C VAL A 25 -3.87 -27.18 -22.71
N LEU A 26 -4.47 -26.46 -21.75
CA LEU A 26 -4.23 -25.03 -21.59
C LEU A 26 -2.78 -24.75 -21.21
N LEU A 27 -2.16 -25.60 -20.38
CA LEU A 27 -0.74 -25.52 -20.07
C LEU A 27 0.13 -25.81 -21.31
N ALA A 28 -0.19 -26.86 -22.06
CA ALA A 28 0.57 -27.29 -23.23
C ALA A 28 0.53 -26.29 -24.39
N CYS A 29 -0.60 -25.58 -24.59
CA CYS A 29 -0.71 -24.55 -25.62
C CYS A 29 -0.19 -23.17 -25.15
N GLY A 30 0.36 -23.09 -23.93
CA GLY A 30 0.86 -21.84 -23.35
C GLY A 30 -0.23 -20.86 -22.96
N ALA A 31 -1.52 -21.23 -23.10
CA ALA A 31 -2.63 -20.42 -22.64
C ALA A 31 -2.59 -20.28 -21.11
N TRP A 32 -2.20 -21.33 -20.39
CA TRP A 32 -1.94 -21.36 -18.95
C TRP A 32 -0.45 -21.54 -18.66
N ARG A 33 0.01 -20.91 -17.57
CA ARG A 33 1.33 -21.18 -16.99
C ARG A 33 1.14 -22.05 -15.75
N ARG A 34 2.01 -23.04 -15.57
CA ARG A 34 1.91 -24.05 -14.50
C ARG A 34 1.91 -23.43 -13.09
N HIS A 35 2.54 -22.27 -12.95
CA HIS A 35 2.67 -21.50 -11.71
C HIS A 35 1.71 -20.30 -11.64
N MET A 36 0.78 -20.13 -12.58
CA MET A 36 -0.21 -19.06 -12.48
C MET A 36 -1.16 -19.36 -11.33
N LEU A 37 -1.26 -18.44 -10.36
CA LEU A 37 -2.17 -18.58 -9.24
C LEU A 37 -3.61 -18.78 -9.75
N PRO A 38 -4.34 -19.81 -9.31
CA PRO A 38 -5.76 -19.98 -9.66
C PRO A 38 -6.60 -18.74 -9.31
N ALA A 39 -6.15 -17.96 -8.31
CA ALA A 39 -6.70 -16.66 -7.97
C ALA A 39 -6.53 -15.62 -9.09
N ALA A 40 -5.33 -15.49 -9.67
CA ALA A 40 -5.06 -14.61 -10.81
C ALA A 40 -5.98 -14.92 -12.02
N ARG A 41 -6.24 -16.21 -12.27
CA ARG A 41 -7.22 -16.64 -13.29
C ARG A 41 -8.66 -16.26 -12.96
N ARG A 42 -9.05 -16.43 -11.70
CA ARG A 42 -10.38 -16.04 -11.23
C ARG A 42 -10.55 -14.53 -11.37
N MET A 43 -9.51 -13.77 -11.06
CA MET A 43 -9.43 -12.33 -11.23
C MET A 43 -9.57 -11.94 -12.70
N GLU A 44 -8.78 -12.51 -13.62
CA GLU A 44 -8.94 -12.27 -15.07
C GLU A 44 -10.36 -12.55 -15.57
N ARG A 45 -10.93 -13.70 -15.17
CA ARG A 45 -12.30 -14.09 -15.54
C ARG A 45 -13.35 -13.12 -14.98
N ASP A 46 -13.12 -12.62 -13.76
CA ASP A 46 -14.01 -11.70 -13.08
C ASP A 46 -13.71 -10.23 -13.47
N GLY A 47 -12.80 -10.00 -14.44
CA GLY A 47 -12.48 -8.69 -15.00
C GLY A 47 -11.53 -7.83 -14.17
N LEU A 48 -10.83 -8.43 -13.20
CA LEU A 48 -9.74 -7.83 -12.44
C LEU A 48 -8.44 -8.08 -13.21
N TRP A 49 -8.15 -7.20 -14.16
CA TRP A 49 -7.01 -7.33 -15.06
C TRP A 49 -5.72 -6.96 -14.34
N HIS A 50 -4.73 -7.86 -14.35
CA HIS A 50 -3.37 -7.56 -13.90
C HIS A 50 -2.76 -6.37 -14.67
N THR A 51 -3.18 -6.15 -15.91
CA THR A 51 -2.72 -5.06 -16.78
C THR A 51 -3.78 -3.98 -16.96
N PHE A 52 -3.35 -2.72 -16.95
CA PHE A 52 -4.20 -1.59 -17.34
C PHE A 52 -4.43 -1.58 -18.87
N PRO A 53 -5.62 -1.22 -19.35
CA PRO A 53 -5.85 -0.93 -20.77
C PRO A 53 -4.89 0.12 -21.33
N ASP A 54 -4.54 0.01 -22.62
CA ASP A 54 -3.52 0.87 -23.26
C ASP A 54 -3.88 2.36 -23.17
N ASP A 55 -5.14 2.71 -23.37
CA ASP A 55 -5.67 4.07 -23.27
C ASP A 55 -5.57 4.65 -21.85
N VAL A 56 -5.81 3.83 -20.82
CA VAL A 56 -5.60 4.20 -19.40
C VAL A 56 -4.12 4.44 -19.11
N ARG A 57 -3.22 3.59 -19.62
CA ARG A 57 -1.77 3.79 -19.46
C ARG A 57 -1.29 5.06 -20.16
N ASP A 58 -1.79 5.31 -21.36
CA ASP A 58 -1.47 6.52 -22.11
C ASP A 58 -1.99 7.79 -21.41
N GLU A 59 -3.17 7.74 -20.80
CA GLU A 59 -3.69 8.84 -19.97
C GLU A 59 -2.80 9.09 -18.75
N ALA A 60 -2.38 8.02 -18.06
CA ALA A 60 -1.51 8.12 -16.90
C ALA A 60 -0.14 8.73 -17.24
N GLU A 61 0.49 8.32 -18.34
CA GLU A 61 1.77 8.91 -18.77
C GLU A 61 1.62 10.37 -19.20
N ARG A 62 0.52 10.74 -19.88
CA ARG A 62 0.24 12.15 -20.20
C ARG A 62 0.09 12.99 -18.92
N MET A 63 -0.65 12.49 -17.94
CA MET A 63 -0.86 13.15 -16.66
C MET A 63 0.44 13.30 -15.87
N ARG A 64 1.30 12.28 -15.90
CA ARG A 64 2.62 12.34 -15.26
C ARG A 64 3.52 13.38 -15.93
N ALA A 65 3.51 13.44 -17.26
CA ALA A 65 4.34 14.39 -18.02
C ALA A 65 3.85 15.84 -17.90
N ALA A 66 2.53 16.04 -17.79
CA ALA A 66 1.90 17.34 -17.65
C ALA A 66 0.76 17.26 -16.61
N PRO A 67 1.09 17.36 -15.30
CA PRO A 67 0.08 17.27 -14.26
C PRO A 67 -0.93 18.41 -14.38
N PRO A 68 -2.22 18.18 -14.07
CA PRO A 68 -3.23 19.22 -14.08
C PRO A 68 -2.87 20.34 -13.08
N PRO A 69 -3.42 21.56 -13.24
CA PRO A 69 -3.33 22.59 -12.21
C PRO A 69 -3.85 22.07 -10.87
N ASP A 70 -3.24 22.53 -9.78
CA ASP A 70 -3.67 22.15 -8.43
C ASP A 70 -4.92 22.97 -8.05
N ALA A 71 -6.06 22.29 -7.87
CA ALA A 71 -7.29 22.96 -7.47
C ALA A 71 -7.20 23.58 -6.07
N ASP A 72 -6.34 23.02 -5.21
CA ASP A 72 -6.21 23.42 -3.81
C ASP A 72 -4.96 24.25 -3.54
N GLU A 73 -4.19 24.66 -4.58
CA GLU A 73 -2.91 25.37 -4.43
C GLU A 73 -2.97 26.53 -3.44
N ALA A 74 -4.05 27.33 -3.52
CA ALA A 74 -4.24 28.53 -2.73
C ALA A 74 -4.61 28.24 -1.26
N ILE A 75 -5.07 27.03 -0.94
CA ILE A 75 -5.53 26.64 0.40
C ILE A 75 -4.61 25.62 1.07
N ARG A 76 -3.63 25.06 0.35
CA ARG A 76 -2.69 24.10 0.93
C ARG A 76 -1.85 24.77 2.01
N ALA A 77 -1.92 24.23 3.23
CA ALA A 77 -1.05 24.61 4.33
C ALA A 77 0.40 24.18 4.04
N ASP A 78 1.35 25.08 4.32
CA ASP A 78 2.78 24.77 4.22
C ASP A 78 3.26 24.06 5.49
N LEU A 79 3.40 22.75 5.41
CA LEU A 79 3.87 21.88 6.49
C LEU A 79 5.26 21.31 6.21
N ARG A 80 6.00 21.88 5.24
CA ARG A 80 7.33 21.40 4.82
C ARG A 80 8.41 21.52 5.89
N HIS A 81 8.13 22.27 6.95
CA HIS A 81 9.00 22.44 8.11
C HIS A 81 8.91 21.27 9.11
N LEU A 82 7.88 20.43 9.01
CA LEU A 82 7.68 19.29 9.89
C LEU A 82 8.57 18.10 9.47
N ARG A 83 9.04 17.35 10.46
CA ARG A 83 9.76 16.10 10.22
C ARG A 83 8.74 14.98 10.06
N VAL A 84 8.62 14.49 8.84
CA VAL A 84 7.62 13.50 8.43
C VAL A 84 8.27 12.12 8.34
N TYR A 85 7.75 11.16 9.10
CA TYR A 85 8.17 9.77 9.11
C TYR A 85 7.11 8.93 8.40
N CYS A 86 7.47 8.33 7.27
CA CYS A 86 6.69 7.28 6.61
C CYS A 86 7.26 5.94 7.08
N ILE A 87 6.45 5.06 7.67
CA ILE A 87 6.89 3.78 8.25
C ILE A 87 6.07 2.65 7.65
N ASP A 88 6.71 1.85 6.80
CA ASP A 88 6.06 0.84 5.97
C ASP A 88 6.89 -0.47 5.89
N ASP A 89 6.39 -1.45 5.14
CA ASP A 89 7.17 -2.64 4.79
C ASP A 89 8.33 -2.28 3.82
N GLU A 90 9.42 -3.07 3.86
CA GLU A 90 10.63 -2.88 3.02
C GLU A 90 10.34 -2.86 1.51
N HIS A 91 9.25 -3.48 1.07
CA HIS A 91 8.86 -3.57 -0.34
C HIS A 91 7.76 -2.57 -0.72
N THR A 92 7.44 -1.61 0.15
CA THR A 92 6.45 -0.57 -0.14
C THR A 92 7.04 0.49 -1.05
N ASP A 93 6.55 0.54 -2.28
CA ASP A 93 6.84 1.62 -3.23
C ASP A 93 5.76 2.72 -3.22
N GLU A 94 4.55 2.40 -2.74
CA GLU A 94 3.38 3.28 -2.70
C GLU A 94 3.16 3.73 -1.26
N VAL A 95 3.89 4.77 -0.86
CA VAL A 95 3.77 5.36 0.48
C VAL A 95 2.52 6.23 0.53
N ASP A 96 1.51 5.76 1.26
CA ASP A 96 0.20 6.40 1.40
C ASP A 96 0.14 7.40 2.57
N ASP A 97 0.90 7.16 3.64
CA ASP A 97 0.84 8.00 4.83
C ASP A 97 2.20 8.27 5.48
N GLY A 98 2.21 9.33 6.29
CA GLY A 98 3.34 9.72 7.11
C GLY A 98 2.87 10.47 8.34
N VAL A 99 3.68 10.46 9.39
CA VAL A 99 3.36 11.09 10.67
C VAL A 99 4.41 12.11 11.08
N SER A 100 3.97 13.19 11.73
CA SER A 100 4.87 14.19 12.32
C SER A 100 4.44 14.55 13.72
N LEU A 101 5.39 15.03 14.53
CA LEU A 101 5.12 15.63 15.83
C LEU A 101 5.49 17.11 15.80
N GLU A 102 4.57 17.95 16.28
CA GLU A 102 4.79 19.37 16.48
C GLU A 102 4.60 19.69 17.96
N ALA A 103 5.60 20.32 18.58
CA ALA A 103 5.47 20.80 19.95
C ALA A 103 4.63 22.08 19.98
N ILE A 104 3.67 22.16 20.90
CA ILE A 104 2.78 23.29 21.07
C ILE A 104 3.01 23.93 22.45
N ASP A 105 2.77 25.23 22.56
CA ASP A 105 2.89 25.96 23.83
C ASP A 105 2.10 25.30 24.97
N GLY A 106 2.70 25.33 26.16
CA GLY A 106 2.11 24.80 27.39
C GLY A 106 2.17 23.29 27.52
N GLY A 107 3.26 22.66 27.03
CA GLY A 107 3.50 21.22 27.17
C GLY A 107 2.63 20.33 26.28
N ARG A 108 1.84 20.94 25.39
CA ARG A 108 0.97 20.23 24.45
C ARG A 108 1.76 19.73 23.25
N THR A 109 1.20 18.73 22.59
CA THR A 109 1.76 18.22 21.33
C THR A 109 0.66 18.14 20.29
N ARG A 110 1.01 18.37 19.02
CA ARG A 110 0.16 18.07 17.88
C ARG A 110 0.78 16.92 17.11
N VAL A 111 0.02 15.84 16.96
CA VAL A 111 0.35 14.76 16.03
C VAL A 111 -0.30 15.08 14.70
N TRP A 112 0.49 15.10 13.65
CA TRP A 112 0.01 15.20 12.29
C TRP A 112 0.03 13.83 11.64
N VAL A 113 -1.09 13.47 11.00
CA VAL A 113 -1.15 12.36 10.04
C VAL A 113 -1.31 12.98 8.67
N HIS A 114 -0.38 12.69 7.77
CA HIS A 114 -0.34 13.17 6.39
C HIS A 114 -0.72 12.02 5.48
N VAL A 115 -1.84 12.13 4.78
CA VAL A 115 -2.27 11.12 3.78
C VAL A 115 -1.98 11.67 2.40
N ALA A 116 -1.33 10.89 1.55
CA ALA A 116 -1.02 11.26 0.17
C ALA A 116 -2.28 11.71 -0.57
N ASP A 117 -2.23 12.89 -1.20
CA ASP A 117 -3.37 13.45 -1.89
C ASP A 117 -3.39 12.97 -3.35
N ALA A 118 -3.88 11.76 -3.60
CA ALA A 118 -4.06 11.25 -4.95
C ALA A 118 -5.05 12.12 -5.76
N THR A 119 -6.00 12.80 -5.09
CA THR A 119 -7.01 13.63 -5.74
C THR A 119 -6.42 14.85 -6.43
N ARG A 120 -5.26 15.35 -5.97
CA ARG A 120 -4.45 16.35 -6.66
C ARG A 120 -4.21 16.03 -8.13
N HIS A 121 -4.04 14.75 -8.45
CA HIS A 121 -3.67 14.30 -9.79
C HIS A 121 -4.87 13.85 -10.60
N LEU A 122 -6.00 13.58 -9.96
CA LEU A 122 -7.18 13.06 -10.65
C LEU A 122 -8.00 14.22 -11.25
N PRO A 123 -8.33 14.17 -12.56
CA PRO A 123 -9.27 15.10 -13.15
C PRO A 123 -10.64 14.90 -12.50
N ALA A 124 -11.32 15.98 -12.12
CA ALA A 124 -12.70 15.93 -11.65
C ALA A 124 -13.72 15.69 -12.80
N ASP A 125 -13.25 15.38 -14.01
CA ASP A 125 -14.11 15.19 -15.17
C ASP A 125 -14.70 13.78 -15.22
N ALA A 126 -15.91 13.68 -15.79
CA ALA A 126 -16.60 12.41 -15.98
C ALA A 126 -16.05 11.58 -17.16
N GLY A 127 -14.97 12.04 -17.80
CA GLY A 127 -14.37 11.43 -19.00
C GLY A 127 -13.07 10.69 -18.76
N SER A 128 -12.45 10.82 -17.59
CA SER A 128 -11.17 10.17 -17.26
C SER A 128 -11.30 8.66 -17.26
N LEU A 129 -10.55 8.00 -18.17
CA LEU A 129 -10.46 6.55 -18.24
C LEU A 129 -9.71 6.02 -17.02
N LEU A 130 -8.72 6.78 -16.55
CA LEU A 130 -7.98 6.48 -15.33
C LEU A 130 -8.91 6.40 -14.10
N LEU A 131 -9.78 7.40 -13.89
CA LEU A 131 -10.71 7.40 -12.77
C LEU A 131 -11.73 6.26 -12.89
N GLY A 132 -12.28 6.04 -14.09
CA GLY A 132 -13.20 4.93 -14.34
C GLY A 132 -12.58 3.55 -14.05
N GLU A 133 -11.32 3.36 -14.42
CA GLU A 133 -10.59 2.13 -14.15
C GLU A 133 -10.26 1.97 -12.66
N ALA A 134 -9.85 3.04 -11.97
CA ALA A 134 -9.62 3.03 -10.53
C ALA A 134 -10.90 2.70 -9.75
N GLN A 135 -12.05 3.25 -10.13
CA GLN A 135 -13.35 2.92 -9.56
C GLN A 135 -13.73 1.45 -9.78
N ARG A 136 -13.40 0.89 -10.94
CA ARG A 136 -13.63 -0.52 -11.25
C ARG A 136 -12.75 -1.46 -10.43
N ARG A 137 -11.50 -1.06 -10.16
CA ARG A 137 -10.53 -1.82 -9.35
C ARG A 137 -10.79 -1.68 -7.84
N ALA A 138 -11.25 -0.50 -7.41
CA ALA A 138 -11.61 -0.09 -6.04
C ALA A 138 -10.49 -0.13 -4.98
N SER A 139 -9.52 -1.04 -5.09
CA SER A 139 -8.38 -1.16 -4.17
C SER A 139 -7.21 -1.88 -4.86
N THR A 140 -6.00 -1.68 -4.34
CA THR A 140 -4.83 -2.49 -4.72
C THR A 140 -4.92 -3.85 -4.03
N LEU A 141 -4.75 -4.93 -4.81
CA LEU A 141 -4.73 -6.29 -4.25
C LEU A 141 -3.29 -6.81 -4.15
N TYR A 142 -2.87 -7.09 -2.93
CA TYR A 142 -1.57 -7.70 -2.63
C TYR A 142 -1.67 -9.23 -2.68
N LEU A 143 -0.88 -9.86 -3.55
CA LEU A 143 -0.81 -11.31 -3.70
C LEU A 143 0.62 -11.81 -3.40
N PRO A 144 0.79 -13.08 -2.98
CA PRO A 144 2.11 -13.68 -2.91
C PRO A 144 2.77 -13.68 -4.30
N GLY A 145 3.76 -12.79 -4.49
CA GLY A 145 4.54 -12.66 -5.73
C GLY A 145 3.99 -11.71 -6.80
N ASP A 146 2.85 -11.03 -6.57
CA ASP A 146 2.34 -10.00 -7.50
C ASP A 146 1.44 -8.98 -6.80
N THR A 147 1.31 -7.79 -7.36
CA THR A 147 0.42 -6.73 -6.86
C THR A 147 -0.46 -6.23 -7.99
N VAL A 148 -1.78 -6.33 -7.82
CA VAL A 148 -2.74 -5.77 -8.77
C VAL A 148 -3.10 -4.37 -8.31
N HIS A 149 -2.37 -3.39 -8.85
CA HIS A 149 -2.51 -1.99 -8.46
C HIS A 149 -3.86 -1.39 -8.86
N MET A 150 -4.38 -0.49 -8.03
CA MET A 150 -5.56 0.34 -8.30
C MET A 150 -5.29 1.39 -9.38
N PHE A 151 -4.13 2.05 -9.33
CA PHE A 151 -3.65 2.99 -10.33
C PHE A 151 -2.42 2.42 -11.06
N PRO A 152 -2.11 2.89 -12.28
CA PRO A 152 -0.84 2.57 -12.92
C PRO A 152 0.33 2.97 -12.00
N ARG A 153 1.28 2.06 -11.82
CA ARG A 153 2.42 2.23 -10.88
C ARG A 153 3.22 3.52 -11.12
N SER A 154 3.27 4.01 -12.36
CA SER A 154 3.95 5.27 -12.70
C SER A 154 3.32 6.51 -12.05
N LEU A 155 2.04 6.44 -11.68
CA LEU A 155 1.35 7.46 -10.89
C LEU A 155 1.38 7.12 -9.40
N ALA A 156 1.01 5.88 -9.05
CA ALA A 156 0.86 5.44 -7.67
C ALA A 156 2.15 5.57 -6.86
N ALA A 157 3.25 4.94 -7.31
CA ALA A 157 4.57 5.03 -6.67
C ALA A 157 5.33 6.33 -7.02
N GLY A 158 4.71 7.23 -7.77
CA GLY A 158 5.31 8.46 -8.26
C GLY A 158 4.64 9.69 -7.64
N PRO A 159 3.95 10.52 -8.44
CA PRO A 159 3.33 11.75 -7.96
C PRO A 159 2.25 11.55 -6.89
N MET A 160 1.60 10.38 -6.82
CA MET A 160 0.55 10.10 -5.84
C MET A 160 1.08 9.56 -4.50
N SER A 161 2.40 9.38 -4.36
CA SER A 161 3.03 8.84 -3.14
C SER A 161 3.83 9.92 -2.39
N LEU A 162 3.92 9.76 -1.07
CA LEU A 162 4.78 10.57 -0.21
C LEU A 162 6.26 10.18 -0.39
N ARG A 163 6.94 10.85 -1.33
CA ARG A 163 8.34 10.57 -1.67
C ARG A 163 9.32 11.45 -0.91
N VAL A 164 10.31 10.80 -0.30
CA VAL A 164 11.36 11.44 0.50
C VAL A 164 12.07 12.57 -0.25
N GLY A 165 12.22 13.71 0.41
CA GLY A 165 12.95 14.87 -0.09
C GLY A 165 12.27 15.63 -1.24
N THR A 166 10.99 15.35 -1.51
CA THR A 166 10.22 16.07 -2.54
C THR A 166 8.95 16.70 -1.95
N ASP A 167 8.51 17.82 -2.53
CA ASP A 167 7.23 18.43 -2.18
C ASP A 167 6.09 17.48 -2.58
N CYS A 168 5.34 17.02 -1.59
CA CYS A 168 4.21 16.10 -1.75
C CYS A 168 2.92 16.78 -1.32
N ALA A 169 1.89 16.69 -2.16
CA ALA A 169 0.53 17.07 -1.81
C ALA A 169 -0.06 16.04 -0.83
N ALA A 170 -0.62 16.51 0.27
CA ALA A 170 -1.21 15.65 1.29
C ALA A 170 -2.50 16.25 1.86
N LEU A 171 -3.42 15.39 2.29
CA LEU A 171 -4.48 15.74 3.23
C LEU A 171 -3.96 15.48 4.65
N SER A 172 -3.77 16.54 5.43
CA SER A 172 -3.19 16.47 6.76
C SER A 172 -4.25 16.62 7.85
N ILE A 173 -4.18 15.74 8.85
CA ILE A 173 -5.02 15.75 10.04
C ILE A 173 -4.13 16.03 11.25
N GLY A 174 -4.28 17.22 11.84
CA GLY A 174 -3.53 17.64 13.02
C GLY A 174 -4.38 17.48 14.28
N MET A 175 -3.98 16.58 15.18
CA MET A 175 -4.65 16.30 16.45
C MET A 175 -3.82 16.82 17.62
N GLU A 176 -4.35 17.76 18.41
CA GLU A 176 -3.67 18.23 19.62
C GLU A 176 -3.97 17.35 20.82
N PHE A 177 -2.94 17.06 21.61
CA PHE A 177 -3.01 16.32 22.86
C PHE A 177 -2.51 17.20 24.01
N ASP A 178 -3.17 17.10 25.16
CA ASP A 178 -2.72 17.74 26.38
C ASP A 178 -1.52 17.01 27.02
N GLU A 179 -0.97 17.56 28.12
CA GLU A 179 0.15 16.94 28.84
C GLU A 179 -0.17 15.52 29.34
N GLY A 180 -1.45 15.23 29.59
CA GLY A 180 -1.96 13.91 29.99
C GLY A 180 -2.11 12.93 28.83
N GLY A 181 -2.01 13.39 27.58
CA GLY A 181 -2.23 12.60 26.37
C GLY A 181 -3.69 12.46 25.98
N GLU A 182 -4.58 13.27 26.54
CA GLU A 182 -5.99 13.35 26.12
C GLU A 182 -6.11 14.15 24.84
N LEU A 183 -7.00 13.70 23.95
CA LEU A 183 -7.26 14.37 22.67
C LEU A 183 -8.12 15.62 22.93
N LEU A 184 -7.65 16.77 22.45
CA LEU A 184 -8.40 18.02 22.44
C LEU A 184 -9.18 18.12 21.12
N GLU A 185 -10.38 17.51 21.08
CA GLU A 185 -11.18 17.38 19.86
C GLU A 185 -11.43 18.72 19.15
N GLU A 186 -11.71 19.77 19.92
CA GLU A 186 -11.97 21.12 19.41
C GLU A 186 -10.74 21.78 18.74
N ARG A 187 -9.56 21.17 18.87
CA ARG A 187 -8.28 21.61 18.31
C ARG A 187 -7.78 20.70 17.19
N THR A 188 -8.62 19.76 16.75
CA THR A 188 -8.37 18.93 15.58
C THR A 188 -8.57 19.75 14.30
N VAL A 189 -7.61 19.69 13.40
CA VAL A 189 -7.65 20.41 12.11
C VAL A 189 -7.49 19.42 10.98
N VAL A 190 -8.27 19.59 9.92
CA VAL A 190 -8.12 18.86 8.65
C VAL A 190 -7.83 19.88 7.55
N THR A 191 -6.75 19.70 6.80
CA THR A 191 -6.33 20.68 5.80
C THR A 191 -5.60 20.02 4.63
N ALA A 192 -5.86 20.48 3.41
CA ALA A 192 -4.97 20.20 2.30
C ALA A 192 -3.61 20.85 2.61
N SER A 193 -2.52 20.21 2.22
CA SER A 193 -1.17 20.61 2.64
C SER A 193 -0.11 20.23 1.63
N VAL A 194 1.07 20.83 1.79
CA VAL A 194 2.32 20.40 1.17
C VAL A 194 3.29 20.00 2.27
N VAL A 195 3.85 18.81 2.15
CA VAL A 195 4.85 18.23 3.08
C VAL A 195 6.10 17.80 2.31
N VAL A 196 7.22 17.64 3.02
CA VAL A 196 8.42 16.98 2.49
C VAL A 196 8.73 15.79 3.37
N PRO A 197 8.38 14.55 2.94
CA PRO A 197 8.73 13.34 3.68
C PRO A 197 10.22 13.31 4.00
N SER A 198 10.55 13.21 5.29
CA SER A 198 11.93 13.24 5.77
C SER A 198 12.55 11.85 5.74
N TYR A 199 11.74 10.84 6.04
CA TYR A 199 12.14 9.45 6.08
C TYR A 199 11.08 8.54 5.46
N GLN A 200 11.56 7.49 4.80
CA GLN A 200 10.81 6.28 4.49
C GLN A 200 11.55 5.16 5.22
N LEU A 201 10.98 4.70 6.33
CA LEU A 201 11.58 3.74 7.25
C LEU A 201 10.87 2.40 7.09
N THR A 202 11.63 1.31 7.20
CA THR A 202 11.04 0.03 7.55
C THR A 202 10.64 0.01 9.02
N TYR A 203 9.81 -0.96 9.44
CA TYR A 203 9.54 -1.18 10.86
C TYR A 203 10.82 -1.45 11.66
N ASP A 204 11.78 -2.18 11.09
CA ASP A 204 13.07 -2.47 11.72
C ASP A 204 13.91 -1.18 11.88
N ASP A 205 13.95 -0.32 10.85
CA ASP A 205 14.64 0.98 10.93
C ASP A 205 14.01 1.88 12.01
N ALA A 206 12.68 1.89 12.09
CA ALA A 206 11.96 2.67 13.10
C ALA A 206 12.23 2.16 14.51
N ASP A 207 12.25 0.83 14.72
CA ASP A 207 12.60 0.21 15.99
C ASP A 207 14.05 0.52 16.38
N GLU A 208 14.99 0.48 15.43
CA GLU A 208 16.39 0.84 15.64
C GLU A 208 16.55 2.31 16.06
N LEU A 209 15.90 3.23 15.35
CA LEU A 209 15.90 4.66 15.70
C LEU A 209 15.27 4.91 17.08
N LEU A 210 14.18 4.22 17.41
CA LEU A 210 13.54 4.29 18.71
C LEU A 210 14.39 3.68 19.84
N HIS A 211 15.22 2.69 19.53
CA HIS A 211 16.15 2.07 20.47
C HIS A 211 17.31 3.01 20.80
N PHE A 212 17.97 3.58 19.79
CA PHE A 212 19.08 4.49 19.99
C PHE A 212 18.63 5.88 20.49
N ALA A 213 17.43 6.31 20.10
CA ALA A 213 16.81 7.58 20.48
C ALA A 213 17.78 8.78 20.37
N PRO A 214 18.37 9.03 19.18
CA PRO A 214 19.22 10.21 18.98
C PRO A 214 18.43 11.51 19.22
N GLU A 215 19.09 12.54 19.74
CA GLU A 215 18.43 13.80 20.12
C GLU A 215 17.72 14.47 18.93
N GLU A 216 18.27 14.31 17.71
CA GLU A 216 17.71 14.84 16.47
C GLU A 216 16.36 14.20 16.11
N GLU A 217 16.07 12.99 16.59
CA GLU A 217 14.84 12.25 16.32
C GLU A 217 13.88 12.21 17.52
N ALA A 218 13.97 13.21 18.41
CA ALA A 218 13.07 13.37 19.55
C ALA A 218 11.58 13.35 19.15
N GLY A 219 11.25 13.79 17.92
CA GLY A 219 9.89 13.73 17.38
C GLY A 219 9.34 12.30 17.27
N LEU A 220 10.16 11.34 16.81
CA LEU A 220 9.76 9.94 16.68
C LEU A 220 9.51 9.30 18.06
N VAL A 221 10.35 9.63 19.04
CA VAL A 221 10.16 9.19 20.44
C VAL A 221 8.86 9.76 21.01
N GLY A 222 8.57 11.05 20.78
CA GLY A 222 7.33 11.66 21.24
C GLY A 222 6.08 11.06 20.57
N LEU A 223 6.16 10.69 19.29
CA LEU A 223 5.08 9.95 18.61
C LEU A 223 4.81 8.59 19.27
N LYS A 224 5.86 7.83 19.60
CA LYS A 224 5.73 6.57 20.34
C LYS A 224 5.04 6.78 21.69
N ASP A 225 5.45 7.80 22.44
CA ASP A 225 4.89 8.09 23.76
C ASP A 225 3.39 8.42 23.69
N VAL A 226 2.98 9.26 22.73
CA VAL A 226 1.56 9.57 22.48
C VAL A 226 0.82 8.29 22.07
N ALA A 227 1.36 7.50 21.14
CA ALA A 227 0.74 6.27 20.67
C ALA A 227 0.53 5.25 21.82
N TRP A 228 1.50 5.11 22.72
CA TRP A 228 1.41 4.22 23.88
C TRP A 228 0.38 4.68 24.90
N ARG A 229 0.31 5.98 25.22
CA ARG A 229 -0.74 6.53 26.10
C ARG A 229 -2.13 6.29 25.51
N ARG A 230 -2.32 6.60 24.22
CA ARG A 230 -3.59 6.35 23.52
C ARG A 230 -3.93 4.87 23.45
N ARG A 231 -2.95 3.97 23.28
CA ARG A 231 -3.17 2.52 23.36
C ARG A 231 -3.65 2.10 24.75
N ALA A 232 -3.02 2.57 25.82
CA ALA A 232 -3.44 2.27 27.19
C ALA A 232 -4.88 2.75 27.47
N MET A 233 -5.21 3.98 27.04
CA MET A 233 -6.57 4.53 27.14
C MET A 233 -7.59 3.69 26.36
N ARG A 234 -7.28 3.30 25.12
CA ARG A 234 -8.16 2.40 24.33
C ARG A 234 -8.42 1.08 25.03
N TYR A 235 -7.40 0.47 25.63
CA TYR A 235 -7.56 -0.78 26.39
C TYR A 235 -8.37 -0.59 27.68
N ALA A 236 -8.15 0.50 28.41
CA ALA A 236 -8.97 0.84 29.57
C ALA A 236 -10.45 1.07 29.19
N ALA A 237 -10.71 1.59 28.00
CA ALA A 237 -12.05 1.75 27.43
C ALA A 237 -12.66 0.46 26.84
N GLY A 238 -11.97 -0.69 26.95
CA GLY A 238 -12.48 -1.99 26.52
C GLY A 238 -12.14 -2.40 25.09
N ALA A 239 -11.21 -1.72 24.42
CA ALA A 239 -10.74 -2.16 23.11
C ALA A 239 -10.03 -3.53 23.21
N LEU A 240 -10.42 -4.45 22.33
CA LEU A 240 -9.81 -5.77 22.23
C LEU A 240 -8.69 -5.77 21.18
N PRO A 241 -7.43 -6.09 21.53
CA PRO A 241 -6.40 -6.30 20.53
C PRO A 241 -6.65 -7.62 19.81
N LEU A 242 -7.16 -7.54 18.58
CA LEU A 242 -7.27 -8.69 17.70
C LEU A 242 -5.95 -8.87 16.97
N ALA A 243 -5.04 -9.65 17.56
CA ALA A 243 -3.85 -10.08 16.84
C ALA A 243 -4.23 -11.22 15.90
N GLN A 244 -4.19 -10.96 14.60
CA GLN A 244 -4.31 -12.02 13.60
C GLN A 244 -2.90 -12.51 13.28
N ALA A 245 -2.65 -13.81 13.42
CA ALA A 245 -1.41 -14.40 12.95
C ALA A 245 -1.39 -14.29 11.43
N GLY A 246 -0.45 -13.51 10.89
CA GLY A 246 -0.22 -13.39 9.46
C GLY A 246 1.01 -14.17 9.04
N ILE A 247 1.04 -14.61 7.80
CA ILE A 247 2.26 -15.11 7.16
C ILE A 247 2.44 -14.27 5.90
N ALA A 248 3.57 -13.58 5.79
CA ALA A 248 3.98 -13.00 4.52
C ALA A 248 4.80 -14.05 3.78
N VAL A 249 4.45 -14.27 2.51
CA VAL A 249 5.14 -15.19 1.61
C VAL A 249 5.74 -14.37 0.48
N GLU A 250 7.06 -14.35 0.43
CA GLU A 250 7.84 -13.78 -0.65
C GLU A 250 8.23 -14.90 -1.61
N VAL A 251 7.96 -14.67 -2.89
CA VAL A 251 8.32 -15.58 -3.98
C VAL A 251 9.45 -14.91 -4.75
N GLY A 252 10.65 -15.45 -4.64
CA GLY A 252 11.86 -14.98 -5.30
C GLY A 252 12.05 -15.58 -6.69
N ASP A 253 13.31 -15.63 -7.12
CA ASP A 253 13.69 -16.15 -8.43
C ASP A 253 13.31 -17.62 -8.60
N TRP A 254 13.12 -18.01 -9.85
CA TRP A 254 12.81 -19.37 -10.23
C TRP A 254 13.75 -19.83 -11.33
N TYR A 255 14.14 -21.10 -11.28
CA TYR A 255 15.03 -21.72 -12.24
C TYR A 255 14.63 -23.17 -12.47
N TYR A 256 14.98 -23.71 -13.65
CA TYR A 256 14.90 -25.14 -13.88
C TYR A 256 16.26 -25.75 -13.51
N ASP A 257 16.24 -26.82 -12.71
CA ASP A 257 17.45 -27.57 -12.42
C ASP A 257 17.85 -28.51 -13.59
N GLU A 258 18.92 -29.28 -13.41
CA GLU A 258 19.42 -30.20 -14.44
C GLU A 258 18.43 -31.33 -14.79
N ALA A 259 17.41 -31.57 -13.95
CA ALA A 259 16.35 -32.53 -14.19
C ALA A 259 15.10 -31.91 -14.85
N ASP A 260 15.18 -30.62 -15.22
CA ASP A 260 14.06 -29.83 -15.75
C ASP A 260 12.92 -29.63 -14.72
N ASP A 261 13.26 -29.73 -13.43
CA ASP A 261 12.34 -29.45 -12.33
C ASP A 261 12.40 -27.95 -11.96
N LEU A 262 11.22 -27.33 -11.85
CA LEU A 262 11.08 -25.92 -11.48
C LEU A 262 11.38 -25.76 -9.98
N GLN A 263 12.48 -25.08 -9.69
CA GLN A 263 12.82 -24.59 -8.37
C GLN A 263 12.33 -23.14 -8.25
N VAL A 264 11.74 -22.81 -7.10
CA VAL A 264 11.27 -21.46 -6.77
C VAL A 264 11.77 -21.13 -5.39
N ASP A 265 12.50 -20.02 -5.26
CA ASP A 265 12.89 -19.53 -3.95
C ASP A 265 11.64 -18.97 -3.26
N VAL A 266 11.21 -19.61 -2.16
CA VAL A 266 10.07 -19.14 -1.37
C VAL A 266 10.56 -18.86 0.04
N ARG A 267 10.38 -17.61 0.48
CA ARG A 267 10.61 -17.20 1.86
C ARG A 267 9.26 -16.95 2.51
N ALA A 268 9.05 -17.52 3.68
CA ALA A 268 7.87 -17.24 4.47
C ALA A 268 8.30 -16.68 5.81
N ARG A 269 7.81 -15.48 6.15
CA ARG A 269 7.99 -14.89 7.47
C ARG A 269 6.66 -14.88 8.20
N SER A 270 6.67 -15.30 9.46
CA SER A 270 5.54 -15.02 10.33
C SER A 270 5.48 -13.51 10.51
N LEU A 271 4.39 -12.90 10.08
CA LEU A 271 4.02 -11.58 10.58
C LEU A 271 3.58 -11.87 12.00
N GLY A 272 4.43 -11.55 12.98
CA GLY A 272 4.16 -11.88 14.37
C GLY A 272 2.74 -11.48 14.78
N LEU A 273 2.17 -12.17 15.76
CA LEU A 273 1.03 -11.59 16.46
C LEU A 273 1.49 -10.20 16.91
N GLY A 274 0.78 -9.13 16.55
CA GLY A 274 1.09 -7.75 16.95
C GLY A 274 1.08 -7.49 18.48
N GLY A 275 1.39 -8.49 19.29
CA GLY A 275 1.95 -8.34 20.61
C GLY A 275 3.43 -8.00 20.49
N CYS A 276 3.70 -6.69 20.50
CA CYS A 276 4.88 -6.08 21.10
C CYS A 276 5.62 -7.10 22.01
N ALA A 277 6.71 -7.65 21.49
CA ALA A 277 7.54 -8.57 22.24
C ALA A 277 8.37 -7.76 23.23
N SER A 278 7.93 -7.84 24.49
CA SER A 278 8.73 -7.84 25.72
C SER A 278 9.48 -6.57 26.18
N ARG A 279 8.96 -6.09 27.32
CA ARG A 279 9.60 -5.52 28.53
C ARG A 279 9.99 -4.05 28.55
#